data_AF-A0A8C8TFA4-F1
#
_entry.id   AF-A0A8C8TFA4-F1
#
_cell.length_a   1.000
_cell.length_b   1.000
_cell.length_c   1.000
_cell.angle_alpha   90.00
_cell.angle_beta   90.00
_cell.angle_gamma   90.00
#
_symmetry.space_group_name_H-M   'P 1'
#
loop_
_entity.id
_entity.type
_entity.pdbx_description
1 polymer ?
#
loop_
_entity_poly.entity_id
_entity_poly.type
_entity_poly.pdbx_seq_one_letter_code
_entity_poly.pdbx_strand_id
1 'polypeptide(L)'
;METGSRSSPSGKESHEICSPGLLVFTGCSEQDANLAKQFWLGASMYPPTESQLVLTRDSRQRLPVARHSKAHVTEKSPARAFPFHHNKEMNFFAKAQKIQESEEKAKYLQKAKKRDEILQLLRKQREERIAKELISLPYKPKAKVPEVKEVSSESNKQDQEEVKALE
;
A
#
# COMPACT_ATOMS: atom_id res chain seq x y z
N MET A 1 36.29 21.54 32.84
CA MET A 1 35.79 22.63 31.99
C MET A 1 34.81 21.97 31.02
N GLU A 2 33.55 21.76 31.41
CA GLU A 2 32.43 22.74 31.27
C GLU A 2 32.14 23.01 29.78
N THR A 3 30.96 22.85 29.18
CA THR A 3 29.59 22.45 29.54
C THR A 3 28.85 22.21 28.22
N GLY A 4 27.85 21.31 28.21
CA GLY A 4 26.93 21.18 27.08
C GLY A 4 26.00 22.39 26.92
N SER A 5 25.42 22.56 25.73
CA SER A 5 24.19 23.34 25.56
C SER A 5 23.29 22.65 24.55
N ARG A 6 22.19 22.13 25.10
CA ARG A 6 21.00 21.61 24.44
C ARG A 6 20.09 22.81 24.21
N SER A 7 19.73 23.11 22.96
CA SER A 7 18.62 24.01 22.66
C SER A 7 17.50 23.23 21.95
N SER A 8 16.41 23.04 22.70
CA SER A 8 15.11 22.63 22.17
C SER A 8 14.42 23.82 21.46
N PRO A 9 13.43 23.58 20.57
CA PRO A 9 12.92 24.58 19.65
C PRO A 9 11.98 25.55 20.38
N SER A 10 12.30 26.84 20.32
CA SER A 10 11.39 27.89 20.77
C SER A 10 10.38 28.16 19.67
N GLY A 11 9.16 27.66 19.87
CA GLY A 11 8.01 28.02 19.07
C GLY A 11 7.78 29.52 19.12
N LYS A 12 7.87 30.14 17.95
CA LYS A 12 7.20 31.40 17.63
C LYS A 12 6.56 31.21 16.27
N GLU A 13 5.35 30.65 16.28
CA GLU A 13 4.43 30.82 15.16
C GLU A 13 4.02 32.30 15.15
N SER A 14 4.82 33.10 14.46
CA SER A 14 4.37 34.41 13.98
C SER A 14 3.35 34.11 12.89
N HIS A 15 2.05 34.17 13.22
CA HIS A 15 1.02 34.34 12.20
C HIS A 15 1.19 35.74 11.61
N GLU A 16 2.14 35.87 10.68
CA GLU A 16 2.21 37.01 9.78
C GLU A 16 1.03 36.89 8.83
N ILE A 17 -0.03 37.65 9.13
CA ILE A 17 -1.09 37.94 8.18
C ILE A 17 -0.44 38.77 7.07
N CYS A 18 0.01 38.09 6.03
CA CYS A 18 0.59 38.69 4.85
C CYS A 18 -0.48 39.57 4.18
N SER A 19 -0.20 40.87 4.04
CA SER A 19 -0.95 41.78 3.16
C SER A 19 -1.09 41.14 1.76
N PRO A 20 -2.13 41.44 0.96
CA PRO A 20 -2.34 40.85 -0.36
C PRO A 20 -1.36 41.40 -1.41
N GLY A 21 -0.06 41.36 -1.12
CA GLY A 21 1.01 41.47 -2.10
C GLY A 21 1.19 40.11 -2.78
N LEU A 22 1.60 40.11 -4.04
CA LEU A 22 1.84 38.89 -4.81
C LEU A 22 2.67 37.89 -3.99
N LEU A 23 2.06 36.77 -3.63
CA LEU A 23 2.78 35.61 -3.12
C LEU A 23 3.64 35.09 -4.28
N VAL A 24 4.87 35.60 -4.40
CA VAL A 24 5.83 35.12 -5.37
C VAL A 24 6.41 33.83 -4.80
N PHE A 25 6.00 32.70 -5.37
CA PHE A 25 6.54 31.40 -5.02
C PHE A 25 8.00 31.34 -5.52
N THR A 26 8.96 31.60 -4.63
CA THR A 26 10.39 31.48 -4.92
C THR A 26 10.89 30.12 -4.43
N GLY A 27 11.89 29.55 -5.10
CA GLY A 27 12.53 28.29 -4.69
C GLY A 27 12.07 27.02 -5.43
N CYS A 28 11.16 27.14 -6.39
CA CYS A 28 10.83 26.03 -7.29
C CYS A 28 11.66 26.15 -8.56
N SER A 29 12.32 25.06 -8.98
CA SER A 29 13.05 25.07 -10.26
C SER A 29 12.06 25.14 -11.43
N GLU A 30 12.50 25.61 -12.59
CA GLU A 30 11.65 25.61 -13.81
C GLU A 30 11.17 24.19 -14.17
N GLN A 31 12.01 23.18 -13.88
CA GLN A 31 11.69 21.77 -14.10
C GLN A 31 10.51 21.33 -13.21
N ASP A 32 10.54 21.70 -11.93
CA ASP A 32 9.48 21.38 -10.98
C ASP A 32 8.16 22.09 -11.34
N ALA A 33 8.24 23.36 -11.79
CA ALA A 33 7.08 24.10 -12.26
C ALA A 33 6.44 23.44 -13.49
N ASN A 34 7.25 22.93 -14.41
CA ASN A 34 6.77 22.22 -15.60
C ASN A 34 6.15 20.86 -15.23
N LEU A 35 6.76 20.13 -14.29
CA LEU A 35 6.20 18.87 -13.77
C LEU A 35 4.84 19.11 -13.09
N ALA A 36 4.74 20.15 -12.26
CA ALA A 36 3.49 20.54 -11.61
C ALA A 36 2.41 20.91 -12.65
N LYS A 37 2.77 21.66 -13.71
CA LYS A 37 1.84 21.96 -14.81
C LYS A 37 1.34 20.69 -15.49
N GLN A 38 2.22 19.75 -15.81
CA GLN A 38 1.84 18.47 -16.43
C GLN A 38 0.93 17.66 -15.53
N PHE A 39 1.24 17.60 -14.22
CA PHE A 39 0.41 16.94 -13.22
C PHE A 39 -0.99 17.54 -13.17
N TRP A 40 -1.10 18.87 -13.04
CA TRP A 40 -2.38 19.56 -12.94
C TRP A 40 -3.19 19.50 -14.23
N LEU A 41 -2.53 19.57 -15.38
CA LEU A 41 -3.18 19.31 -16.67
C LEU A 41 -3.79 17.91 -16.67
N GLY A 42 -3.02 16.87 -16.33
CA GLY A 42 -3.52 15.49 -16.22
C GLY A 42 -4.67 15.32 -15.22
N ALA A 43 -4.57 15.95 -14.04
CA ALA A 43 -5.61 15.89 -13.02
C ALA A 43 -6.88 16.66 -13.40
N SER A 44 -6.76 17.70 -14.22
CA SER A 44 -7.90 18.50 -14.72
C SER A 44 -8.57 17.89 -15.96
N MET A 45 -7.92 16.93 -16.61
CA MET A 45 -8.45 16.28 -17.80
C MET A 45 -9.50 15.22 -17.44
N TYR A 46 -10.76 15.67 -17.47
CA TYR A 46 -11.98 14.90 -17.24
C TYR A 46 -12.09 14.24 -15.85
N PRO A 47 -13.26 14.30 -15.20
CA PRO A 47 -13.50 13.47 -14.03
C PRO A 47 -13.21 12.01 -14.40
N PRO A 48 -12.51 11.25 -13.53
CA PRO A 48 -12.23 9.84 -13.79
C PRO A 48 -13.56 9.12 -14.03
N THR A 49 -13.54 8.03 -14.80
CA THR A 49 -14.75 7.29 -15.21
C THR A 49 -15.63 6.87 -14.02
N GLU A 50 -15.06 6.72 -12.84
CA GLU A 50 -15.75 6.47 -11.57
C GLU A 50 -16.53 7.69 -11.03
N SER A 51 -16.07 8.91 -11.32
CA SER A 51 -16.71 10.17 -10.95
C SER A 51 -17.70 10.65 -12.00
N GLN A 52 -17.65 10.09 -13.21
CA GLN A 52 -18.73 10.28 -14.18
C GLN A 52 -19.96 9.56 -13.62
N LEU A 53 -20.87 10.33 -13.04
CA LEU A 53 -22.26 9.89 -12.91
C LEU A 53 -22.71 9.57 -14.34
N VAL A 54 -22.65 8.28 -14.70
CA VAL A 54 -23.19 7.76 -15.94
C VAL A 54 -24.70 7.95 -15.83
N LEU A 55 -25.14 9.18 -16.08
CA LEU A 55 -26.43 9.42 -16.68
C LEU A 55 -26.30 8.77 -18.04
N THR A 56 -26.63 7.48 -18.10
CA THR A 56 -26.96 6.84 -19.37
C THR A 56 -27.90 7.82 -20.07
N ARG A 57 -27.74 7.99 -21.39
CA ARG A 57 -28.47 9.01 -22.17
C ARG A 57 -30.01 8.87 -22.04
N ASP A 58 -30.46 7.79 -21.42
CA ASP A 58 -31.83 7.39 -21.15
C ASP A 58 -32.16 7.21 -19.65
N SER A 59 -31.25 7.60 -18.72
CA SER A 59 -31.47 7.56 -17.28
C SER A 59 -32.54 8.58 -16.88
N ARG A 60 -33.79 8.16 -17.02
CA ARG A 60 -34.91 8.79 -16.36
C ARG A 60 -34.78 8.46 -14.88
N GLN A 61 -34.16 9.34 -14.10
CA GLN A 61 -34.15 9.29 -12.62
C GLN A 61 -35.55 9.54 -12.02
N ARG A 62 -36.59 9.13 -12.73
CA ARG A 62 -37.98 9.04 -12.31
C ARG A 62 -38.52 7.78 -12.96
N LEU A 63 -38.89 6.82 -12.11
CA LEU A 63 -39.70 5.68 -12.54
C LEU A 63 -40.91 6.21 -13.33
N PRO A 64 -41.29 5.56 -14.45
CA PRO A 64 -42.47 5.98 -15.19
C PRO A 64 -43.68 5.95 -14.25
N VAL A 65 -44.41 7.07 -14.17
CA VAL A 65 -45.69 7.12 -13.47
C VAL A 65 -46.61 6.11 -14.15
N ALA A 66 -47.19 5.19 -13.37
CA ALA A 66 -48.07 4.14 -13.89
C ALA A 66 -49.18 4.75 -14.74
N ARG A 67 -49.14 4.52 -16.06
CA ARG A 67 -50.20 4.94 -16.97
C ARG A 67 -51.23 3.82 -17.08
N HIS A 68 -52.49 4.19 -17.06
CA HIS A 68 -53.62 3.31 -17.35
C HIS A 68 -53.46 2.68 -18.75
N SER A 69 -53.57 1.36 -18.81
CA SER A 69 -53.37 0.55 -20.00
C SER A 69 -54.33 0.92 -21.12
N LYS A 70 -53.79 1.41 -22.23
CA LYS A 70 -54.42 1.26 -23.53
C LYS A 70 -53.37 0.71 -24.48
N ALA A 71 -53.54 -0.57 -24.81
CA ALA A 71 -52.75 -1.25 -25.80
C ALA A 71 -52.90 -0.53 -27.15
N HIS A 72 -51.79 -0.10 -27.73
CA HIS A 72 -51.72 0.21 -29.15
C HIS A 72 -50.37 -0.25 -29.72
N VAL A 73 -50.46 -1.37 -30.41
CA VAL A 73 -49.72 -1.86 -31.57
C VAL A 73 -48.52 -1.01 -32.04
N THR A 74 -47.36 -1.68 -32.02
CA THR A 74 -46.25 -1.72 -33.00
C THR A 74 -45.86 -0.42 -33.71
N GLU A 75 -44.64 0.06 -33.41
CA GLU A 75 -43.68 0.43 -34.45
C GLU A 75 -42.25 0.14 -33.95
N LYS A 76 -41.54 -0.70 -34.71
CA LYS A 76 -40.16 -1.10 -34.45
C LYS A 76 -39.25 -0.02 -35.02
N SER A 77 -38.58 0.75 -34.16
CA SER A 77 -37.44 1.58 -34.58
C SER A 77 -36.19 0.71 -34.70
N PRO A 78 -35.52 0.60 -35.87
CA PRO A 78 -34.22 -0.05 -35.92
C PRO A 78 -33.19 0.95 -35.37
N ALA A 79 -32.84 0.80 -34.09
CA ALA A 79 -31.62 1.38 -33.57
C ALA A 79 -30.46 0.76 -34.37
N ARG A 80 -29.87 1.54 -35.27
CA ARG A 80 -28.66 1.19 -36.01
C ARG A 80 -27.54 1.00 -35.00
N ALA A 81 -27.35 -0.23 -34.54
CA ALA A 81 -26.17 -0.62 -33.77
C ALA A 81 -24.97 -0.43 -34.70
N PHE A 82 -24.17 0.61 -34.45
CA PHE A 82 -22.84 0.69 -35.03
C PHE A 82 -22.03 -0.47 -34.46
N PRO A 83 -21.47 -1.38 -35.28
CA PRO A 83 -20.55 -2.39 -34.80
C PRO A 83 -19.24 -1.67 -34.49
N PHE A 84 -19.12 -1.18 -33.26
CA PHE A 84 -17.91 -0.56 -32.77
C PHE A 84 -16.90 -1.70 -32.52
N HIS A 85 -15.73 -1.55 -33.13
CA HIS A 85 -14.73 -2.60 -33.36
C HIS A 85 -13.89 -2.91 -32.09
N HIS A 86 -14.54 -3.09 -30.93
CA HIS A 86 -13.92 -3.14 -29.58
C HIS A 86 -13.09 -4.41 -29.27
N ASN A 87 -13.21 -5.44 -30.08
CA ASN A 87 -12.75 -6.79 -29.75
C ASN A 87 -11.23 -6.96 -29.93
N LYS A 88 -10.56 -6.18 -30.79
CA LYS A 88 -9.10 -6.30 -30.98
C LYS A 88 -8.30 -5.50 -29.94
N GLU A 89 -8.79 -4.32 -29.58
CA GLU A 89 -8.14 -3.41 -28.62
C GLU A 89 -8.24 -3.92 -27.18
N MET A 90 -9.41 -4.42 -26.77
CA MET A 90 -9.60 -4.99 -25.43
C MET A 90 -8.68 -6.19 -25.16
N ASN A 91 -8.38 -6.99 -26.20
CA ASN A 91 -7.42 -8.08 -26.13
C ASN A 91 -5.96 -7.61 -26.02
N PHE A 92 -5.61 -6.43 -26.54
CA PHE A 92 -4.27 -5.86 -26.41
C PHE A 92 -4.02 -5.36 -24.99
N PHE A 93 -4.97 -4.62 -24.40
CA PHE A 93 -4.86 -4.15 -23.01
C PHE A 93 -4.80 -5.31 -22.02
N ALA A 94 -5.62 -6.35 -22.20
CA ALA A 94 -5.57 -7.54 -21.34
C ALA A 94 -4.21 -8.26 -21.39
N LYS A 95 -3.57 -8.31 -22.57
CA LYS A 95 -2.21 -8.88 -22.71
C LYS A 95 -1.16 -8.00 -22.04
N ALA A 96 -1.21 -6.68 -22.24
CA ALA A 96 -0.29 -5.74 -21.61
C ALA A 96 -0.38 -5.80 -20.08
N GLN A 97 -1.60 -5.84 -19.53
CA GLN A 97 -1.83 -5.98 -18.09
C GLN A 97 -1.24 -7.28 -17.54
N LYS A 98 -1.45 -8.40 -18.24
CA LYS A 98 -0.89 -9.70 -17.82
C LYS A 98 0.63 -9.72 -17.81
N ILE A 99 1.27 -9.05 -18.78
CA ILE A 99 2.73 -8.90 -18.82
C ILE A 99 3.19 -8.10 -17.61
N GLN A 100 2.60 -6.94 -17.35
CA GLN A 100 2.93 -6.09 -16.20
C GLN A 100 2.78 -6.86 -14.87
N GLU A 101 1.67 -7.55 -14.66
CA GLU A 101 1.45 -8.36 -13.47
C GLU A 101 2.52 -9.44 -13.29
N SER A 102 2.94 -10.08 -14.38
CA SER A 102 3.98 -11.12 -14.34
C SER A 102 5.36 -10.56 -13.98
N GLU A 103 5.70 -9.37 -14.49
CA GLU A 103 6.94 -8.67 -14.17
C GLU A 103 6.95 -8.20 -12.71
N GLU A 104 5.84 -7.66 -12.23
CA GLU A 104 5.67 -7.27 -10.84
C GLU A 104 5.79 -8.49 -9.90
N LYS A 105 5.11 -9.59 -10.21
CA LYS A 105 5.22 -10.84 -9.45
C LYS A 105 6.67 -11.35 -9.39
N ALA A 106 7.38 -11.34 -10.53
CA ALA A 106 8.78 -11.74 -10.57
C ALA A 106 9.67 -10.85 -9.67
N LYS A 107 9.45 -9.53 -9.70
CA LYS A 107 10.15 -8.57 -8.84
C LYS A 107 9.89 -8.83 -7.36
N TYR A 108 8.64 -9.10 -6.96
CA TYR A 108 8.31 -9.41 -5.56
C TYR A 108 8.88 -10.75 -5.11
N LEU A 109 8.91 -11.76 -5.98
CA LEU A 109 9.56 -13.05 -5.69
C LEU A 109 11.06 -12.89 -5.42
N GLN A 110 11.76 -12.07 -6.22
CA GLN A 110 13.17 -11.77 -5.96
C GLN A 110 13.38 -11.04 -4.62
N LYS A 111 12.49 -10.10 -4.27
CA LYS A 111 12.53 -9.41 -2.96
C LYS A 111 12.30 -10.38 -1.80
N ALA A 112 11.38 -11.33 -1.94
CA ALA A 112 11.14 -12.36 -0.93
C ALA A 112 12.38 -13.22 -0.69
N LYS A 113 13.03 -13.70 -1.75
CA LYS A 113 14.28 -14.47 -1.65
C LYS A 113 15.38 -13.68 -0.92
N LYS A 114 15.60 -12.42 -1.30
CA LYS A 114 16.56 -11.53 -0.61
C LYS A 114 16.23 -11.33 0.86
N ARG A 115 14.94 -11.21 1.21
CA ARG A 115 14.51 -11.10 2.61
C ARG A 115 14.85 -12.38 3.38
N ASP A 116 14.59 -13.55 2.81
CA ASP A 116 14.89 -14.84 3.45
C ASP A 116 16.39 -15.03 3.67
N GLU A 117 17.22 -14.65 2.69
CA GLU A 117 18.68 -14.65 2.82
C GLU A 117 19.16 -13.76 3.98
N ILE A 118 18.62 -12.54 4.11
CA ILE A 118 18.94 -11.63 5.21
C ILE A 118 18.53 -12.24 6.56
N LEU A 119 17.33 -12.81 6.64
CA LEU A 119 16.84 -13.44 7.88
C LEU A 119 17.71 -14.63 8.29
N GLN A 120 18.13 -15.46 7.35
CA GLN A 120 19.05 -16.57 7.62
C GLN A 120 20.40 -16.07 8.13
N LEU A 121 20.97 -15.03 7.52
CA LEU A 121 22.22 -14.43 7.98
C LEU A 121 22.11 -13.91 9.41
N LEU A 122 21.03 -13.19 9.73
CA LEU A 122 20.80 -12.65 11.07
C LEU A 122 20.63 -13.76 12.11
N ARG A 123 19.93 -14.86 11.78
CA ARG A 123 19.81 -16.03 12.64
C ARG A 123 21.18 -16.62 12.97
N LYS A 124 22.02 -16.82 11.94
CA LYS A 124 23.38 -17.33 12.10
C LYS A 124 24.24 -16.42 13.00
N GLN A 125 24.19 -15.11 12.76
CA GLN A 125 24.92 -14.14 13.60
C GLN A 125 24.45 -14.17 15.06
N ARG A 126 23.15 -14.34 15.30
CA ARG A 126 22.59 -14.45 16.65
C ARG A 126 23.07 -15.73 17.34
N GLU A 127 23.06 -16.86 16.64
CA GLU A 127 23.55 -18.14 17.16
C GLU A 127 25.04 -18.07 17.50
N GLU A 128 25.86 -17.48 16.62
CA GLU A 128 27.28 -17.27 16.87
C GLU A 128 27.54 -16.36 18.09
N ARG A 129 26.73 -15.31 18.27
CA ARG A 129 26.80 -14.44 19.45
C ARG A 129 26.48 -15.22 20.72
N ILE A 130 25.37 -15.96 20.73
CA ILE A 130 24.95 -16.78 21.88
C ILE A 130 26.04 -17.79 22.22
N ALA A 131 26.61 -18.48 21.23
CA ALA A 131 27.69 -19.45 21.45
C ALA A 131 28.93 -18.81 22.10
N LYS A 132 29.31 -17.60 21.69
CA LYS A 132 30.44 -16.86 22.30
C LYS A 132 30.13 -16.44 23.74
N GLU A 133 28.92 -15.93 23.97
CA GLU A 133 28.47 -15.52 25.30
C GLU A 133 28.43 -16.70 26.28
N LEU A 134 27.99 -17.87 25.82
CA LEU A 134 27.97 -19.10 26.62
C LEU A 134 29.37 -19.50 27.12
N ILE A 135 30.41 -19.29 26.31
CA ILE A 135 31.80 -19.57 26.70
C ILE A 135 32.30 -18.56 27.74
N SER A 136 31.87 -17.30 27.64
CA SER A 136 32.26 -16.23 28.58
C SER A 136 31.43 -16.19 29.86
N LEU A 137 30.45 -17.07 30.03
CA LEU A 137 29.68 -17.14 31.27
C LEU A 137 30.60 -17.50 32.43
N PRO A 138 30.69 -16.68 33.49
CA PRO A 138 31.44 -17.04 34.67
C PRO A 138 30.86 -18.32 35.26
N TYR A 139 31.73 -19.33 35.45
CA TYR A 139 31.40 -20.57 36.14
C TYR A 139 30.78 -20.24 37.50
N LYS A 140 29.47 -20.45 37.64
CA LYS A 140 28.82 -20.40 38.95
C LYS A 140 29.16 -21.72 39.65
N PRO A 141 29.93 -21.71 40.76
CA PRO A 141 30.16 -22.91 41.54
C PRO A 141 28.79 -23.47 41.93
N LYS A 142 28.55 -24.75 41.65
CA LYS A 142 27.33 -25.41 42.11
C LYS A 142 27.31 -25.37 43.64
N ALA A 143 26.58 -24.43 44.21
CA ALA A 143 26.21 -24.50 45.61
C ALA A 143 25.44 -25.81 45.79
N LYS A 144 25.90 -26.66 46.69
CA LYS A 144 25.19 -27.85 47.12
C LYS A 144 23.84 -27.39 47.66
N VAL A 145 22.78 -27.46 46.84
CA VAL A 145 21.40 -27.27 47.28
C VAL A 145 20.66 -28.56 46.94
N PRO A 146 19.88 -29.12 47.89
CA PRO A 146 19.36 -30.48 47.82
C PRO A 146 18.42 -30.68 46.64
N GLU A 147 18.37 -31.91 46.13
CA GLU A 147 17.42 -32.37 45.13
C GLU A 147 15.99 -31.93 45.46
N VAL A 148 15.44 -30.99 44.69
CA VAL A 148 14.00 -30.81 44.58
C VAL A 148 13.63 -30.63 43.11
N LYS A 149 13.23 -31.76 42.53
CA LYS A 149 12.31 -32.01 41.42
C LYS A 149 12.41 -31.13 40.16
N GLU A 150 12.79 -31.80 39.08
CA GLU A 150 12.56 -31.42 37.70
C GLU A 150 11.13 -30.90 37.49
N VAL A 151 11.02 -29.65 37.05
CA VAL A 151 9.86 -29.15 36.31
C VAL A 151 10.38 -28.76 34.93
N SER A 152 10.14 -29.66 34.00
CA SER A 152 10.52 -29.64 32.59
C SER A 152 9.90 -28.47 31.83
N SER A 153 10.72 -27.76 31.05
CA SER A 153 10.63 -27.60 29.58
C SER A 153 9.26 -27.82 28.87
N GLU A 154 8.16 -27.32 29.41
CA GLU A 154 6.83 -27.37 28.77
C GLU A 154 6.54 -26.15 27.87
N SER A 155 7.14 -25.00 28.16
CA SER A 155 6.85 -23.73 27.49
C SER A 155 7.23 -23.65 26.00
N ASN A 156 8.09 -24.54 25.47
CA ASN A 156 8.55 -24.46 24.07
C ASN A 156 7.75 -25.39 23.12
N LYS A 157 6.94 -26.32 23.65
CA LYS A 157 6.15 -27.23 22.83
C LYS A 157 4.82 -26.61 22.41
N GLN A 158 4.23 -25.79 23.27
CA GLN A 158 2.93 -25.17 23.04
C GLN A 158 2.96 -24.18 21.87
N ASP A 159 4.00 -23.35 21.78
CA ASP A 159 4.18 -22.39 20.68
C ASP A 159 4.34 -23.07 19.31
N GLN A 160 4.84 -24.30 19.25
CA GLN A 160 4.96 -25.05 17.98
C GLN A 160 3.67 -25.73 17.56
N GLU A 161 2.81 -26.08 18.51
CA GLU A 161 1.52 -26.73 18.26
C GLU A 161 0.46 -25.72 17.79
N GLU A 162 0.46 -24.50 18.35
CA GLU A 162 -0.45 -23.42 17.93
C GLU A 162 -0.21 -22.98 16.48
N VAL A 163 1.04 -22.95 16.01
CA VAL A 163 1.36 -22.62 14.61
C VAL A 163 0.85 -23.68 13.64
N LYS A 164 0.76 -24.94 14.08
CA LYS A 164 0.35 -26.08 13.24
C LYS A 164 -1.17 -26.24 13.15
N ALA A 165 -1.92 -25.66 14.09
CA ALA A 165 -3.39 -25.72 14.13
C ALA A 165 -4.09 -24.64 13.29
N LEU A 166 -3.33 -23.71 12.70
CA LEU A 166 -3.82 -22.59 11.89
C LEU A 166 -3.66 -22.81 10.37
N GLU A 167 -3.16 -23.98 9.96
CA GLU A 167 -3.05 -24.45 8.57
C GLU A 167 -4.19 -25.41 8.23
#